data_AF-A0A0F9FV75-F1
#
_entry.id   AF-A0A0F9FV75-F1
#
_cell.length_a   1.000
_cell.length_b   1.000
_cell.length_c   1.000
_cell.angle_alpha   90.00
_cell.angle_beta   90.00
_cell.angle_gamma   90.00
#
_symmetry.space_group_name_H-M   'P 1'
#
loop_
_entity.id
_entity.type
_entity.pdbx_description
1 polymer ?
#
loop_
_entity_poly.entity_id
_entity_poly.type
_entity_poly.pdbx_seq_one_letter_code
_entity_poly.pdbx_strand_id
1 'polypeptide(L)'
;MDMTYLMQPPKKWTFEQPKLKEWVEKWCYGNVLNLFAGKVRLDVDELRVDVSNEFSPDEVCDAFRFVTTPPSIDFHTIILDPPYNLRKSREKYNGRWIGSLTKIKNELPKLLP
;
A
#
# COMPACT_ATOMS: atom_id res chain seq x y z
N MET A 1 -14.30 -16.10 -3.28
CA MET A 1 -14.10 -14.68 -3.66
C MET A 1 -14.49 -14.58 -5.12
N ASP A 2 -15.47 -13.73 -5.44
CA ASP A 2 -15.94 -13.59 -6.82
C ASP A 2 -15.00 -12.67 -7.60
N MET A 3 -14.66 -13.07 -8.83
CA MET A 3 -13.81 -12.26 -9.68
C MET A 3 -14.55 -11.00 -10.11
N THR A 4 -14.01 -9.82 -9.82
CA THR A 4 -14.54 -8.54 -10.29
C THR A 4 -13.67 -8.00 -11.43
N TYR A 5 -14.29 -7.63 -12.56
CA TYR A 5 -13.62 -7.01 -13.68
C TYR A 5 -14.00 -5.53 -13.79
N LEU A 6 -13.00 -4.63 -13.77
CA LEU A 6 -13.20 -3.18 -13.82
C LEU A 6 -12.60 -2.61 -15.12
N MET A 7 -13.42 -1.89 -15.90
CA MET A 7 -12.97 -1.20 -17.11
C MET A 7 -12.93 0.31 -16.92
N GLN A 8 -11.75 0.91 -17.13
CA GLN A 8 -11.52 2.35 -17.09
C GLN A 8 -10.16 2.71 -17.72
N PRO A 9 -9.96 3.96 -18.17
CA PRO A 9 -8.67 4.42 -18.64
C PRO A 9 -7.58 4.32 -17.56
N PRO A 10 -6.32 4.06 -17.94
CA PRO A 10 -5.22 4.11 -16.98
C PRO A 10 -5.03 5.54 -16.46
N LYS A 11 -4.64 5.65 -15.19
CA LYS A 11 -4.25 6.92 -14.55
C LYS A 11 -2.81 6.81 -14.06
N LYS A 12 -2.20 7.96 -13.77
CA LYS A 12 -0.84 8.01 -13.21
C LYS A 12 -0.79 7.37 -11.82
N TRP A 13 -1.82 7.60 -11.01
CA TRP A 13 -1.95 7.05 -9.66
C TRP A 13 -3.12 6.07 -9.60
N THR A 14 -2.91 4.93 -8.94
CA THR A 14 -3.86 3.79 -8.88
C THR A 14 -5.26 4.23 -8.44
N PHE A 15 -5.36 4.98 -7.36
CA PHE A 15 -6.64 5.42 -6.80
C PHE A 15 -7.20 6.72 -7.41
N GLU A 16 -6.55 7.29 -8.44
CA GLU A 16 -7.24 8.28 -9.31
C GLU A 16 -8.23 7.60 -10.26
N GLN A 17 -8.24 6.27 -10.32
CA GLN A 17 -9.19 5.51 -11.09
C GLN A 17 -10.45 5.22 -10.25
N PRO A 18 -11.58 5.93 -10.48
CA PRO A 18 -12.70 5.98 -9.54
C PRO A 18 -13.33 4.61 -9.29
N LYS A 19 -13.47 3.76 -10.31
CA LYS A 19 -14.07 2.42 -10.12
C LYS A 19 -13.20 1.51 -9.26
N LEU A 20 -11.88 1.67 -9.33
CA LEU A 20 -10.95 0.89 -8.51
C LEU A 20 -10.96 1.41 -7.07
N LYS A 21 -10.95 2.73 -6.91
CA LYS A 21 -11.06 3.40 -5.61
C LYS A 21 -12.33 2.95 -4.88
N GLU A 22 -13.50 3.11 -5.50
CA GLU A 22 -14.80 2.71 -4.93
C GLU A 22 -14.85 1.22 -4.60
N TRP A 23 -14.27 0.38 -5.46
CA TRP A 23 -14.20 -1.06 -5.20
C TRP A 23 -13.33 -1.38 -3.98
N VAL A 24 -12.14 -0.78 -3.88
CA VAL A 24 -11.25 -1.02 -2.73
C VAL A 24 -11.89 -0.53 -1.44
N GLU A 25 -12.46 0.67 -1.42
CA GLU A 25 -13.13 1.23 -0.25
C GLU A 25 -14.27 0.33 0.25
N LYS A 26 -15.05 -0.25 -0.68
CA LYS A 26 -16.14 -1.18 -0.34
C LYS A 26 -15.69 -2.45 0.35
N TRP A 27 -14.48 -2.95 0.06
CA TRP A 27 -13.95 -4.19 0.64
C TRP A 27 -13.10 -3.96 1.88
N CYS A 28 -12.69 -2.72 2.13
CA CYS A 28 -11.98 -2.36 3.34
C CYS A 28 -12.93 -2.30 4.54
N TYR A 29 -12.45 -2.79 5.67
CA TYR A 29 -13.15 -2.70 6.95
C TYR A 29 -12.14 -2.63 8.10
N GLY A 30 -12.60 -2.10 9.23
CA GLY A 30 -11.76 -1.86 10.41
C GLY A 30 -10.60 -0.90 10.14
N ASN A 31 -9.54 -0.99 10.93
CA ASN A 31 -8.31 -0.23 10.70
C ASN A 31 -7.62 -0.76 9.43
N VAL A 32 -7.34 0.14 8.49
CA VAL A 32 -6.74 -0.20 7.20
C VAL A 32 -5.27 0.22 7.18
N LEU A 33 -4.36 -0.70 6.88
CA LEU A 33 -2.97 -0.34 6.61
C LEU A 33 -2.79 -0.10 5.10
N ASN A 34 -2.46 1.13 4.70
CA ASN A 34 -2.18 1.46 3.30
C ASN A 34 -0.68 1.65 3.06
N LEU A 35 -0.03 0.60 2.56
CA LEU A 35 1.40 0.63 2.20
C LEU A 35 1.57 1.23 0.80
N PHE A 36 2.54 2.14 0.66
CA PHE A 36 2.79 2.89 -0.58
C PHE A 36 1.63 3.83 -0.94
N ALA A 37 1.09 4.53 0.07
CA ALA A 37 -0.19 5.23 0.00
C ALA A 37 -0.32 6.31 -1.09
N GLY A 38 0.79 6.78 -1.68
CA GLY A 38 0.78 7.66 -2.84
C GLY A 38 -0.04 8.94 -2.65
N LYS A 39 -0.63 9.45 -3.73
CA LYS A 39 -1.30 10.76 -3.75
C LYS A 39 -2.72 10.77 -3.15
N VAL A 40 -3.51 9.73 -3.40
CA VAL A 40 -4.96 9.77 -3.19
C VAL A 40 -5.31 9.17 -1.84
N ARG A 41 -6.16 9.87 -1.08
CA ARG A 41 -6.79 9.36 0.14
C ARG A 41 -8.03 8.55 -0.15
N LEU A 42 -8.16 7.45 0.58
CA LEU A 42 -9.32 6.58 0.58
C LEU A 42 -10.27 7.01 1.70
N ASP A 43 -11.57 6.85 1.49
CA ASP A 43 -12.64 7.13 2.45
C ASP A 43 -12.83 5.94 3.39
N VAL A 44 -11.75 5.56 4.07
CA VAL A 44 -11.67 4.46 5.04
C VAL A 44 -10.76 4.89 6.20
N ASP A 45 -10.77 4.14 7.30
CA ASP A 45 -9.88 4.39 8.44
C ASP A 45 -8.45 3.90 8.14
N GLU A 46 -7.77 4.59 7.21
CA GLU A 46 -6.43 4.24 6.75
C GLU A 46 -5.31 4.88 7.56
N LEU A 47 -4.30 4.06 7.90
CA LEU A 47 -2.96 4.49 8.25
C LEU A 47 -2.08 4.41 6.99
N ARG A 48 -1.64 5.56 6.50
CA ARG A 48 -0.88 5.71 5.26
C ARG A 48 0.61 5.66 5.51
N VAL A 49 1.31 4.71 4.89
CA VAL A 49 2.76 4.57 4.96
C VAL A 49 3.37 4.86 3.59
N ASP A 50 4.31 5.79 3.53
CA ASP A 50 5.11 6.04 2.33
C ASP A 50 6.54 6.45 2.71
N VAL A 51 7.50 6.18 1.82
CA VAL A 51 8.91 6.60 2.01
C VAL A 51 9.11 8.08 1.73
N SER A 52 8.19 8.68 0.95
CA SER A 52 8.20 10.10 0.58
C SER A 52 7.16 10.88 1.38
N ASN A 53 7.54 12.06 1.87
CA ASN A 53 6.60 12.99 2.50
C ASN A 53 5.78 13.83 1.48
N GLU A 54 5.94 13.59 0.17
CA GLU A 54 5.33 14.40 -0.90
C GLU A 54 3.80 14.54 -0.76
N PHE A 55 3.13 13.50 -0.27
CA PHE A 55 1.67 13.46 -0.13
C PHE A 55 1.19 13.33 1.31
N SER A 56 2.02 13.74 2.27
CA SER A 56 1.68 13.74 3.71
C SER A 56 1.08 12.40 4.18
N PRO A 57 1.83 11.29 4.06
CA PRO A 57 1.45 10.04 4.70
C PRO A 57 1.45 10.23 6.23
N ASP A 58 0.75 9.35 6.94
CA ASP A 58 0.75 9.39 8.41
C ASP A 58 2.11 8.93 8.96
N GLU A 59 2.78 8.01 8.25
CA GLU A 59 4.12 7.51 8.56
C GLU A 59 5.06 7.63 7.37
N VAL A 60 6.13 8.41 7.55
CA VAL A 60 7.20 8.59 6.53
C VAL A 60 8.33 7.59 6.79
N CYS A 61 8.20 6.37 6.27
CA CYS A 61 9.24 5.35 6.42
C CYS A 61 9.21 4.29 5.31
N ASP A 62 10.26 3.48 5.25
CA ASP A 62 10.30 2.31 4.37
C ASP A 62 9.26 1.27 4.80
N ALA A 63 8.48 0.76 3.85
CA ALA A 63 7.39 -0.19 4.13
C ALA A 63 7.88 -1.48 4.82
N PHE A 64 9.10 -1.97 4.52
CA PHE A 64 9.64 -3.14 5.21
C PHE A 64 9.96 -2.81 6.66
N ARG A 65 10.54 -1.64 6.93
CA ARG A 65 10.75 -1.18 8.31
C ARG A 65 9.43 -1.09 9.08
N PHE A 66 8.38 -0.52 8.48
CA PHE A 66 7.07 -0.41 9.13
C PHE A 66 6.52 -1.77 9.55
N VAL A 67 6.45 -2.74 8.63
CA VAL A 67 5.85 -4.05 8.92
C VAL A 67 6.68 -4.89 9.90
N THR A 68 7.98 -4.60 10.07
CA THR A 68 8.81 -5.28 11.09
C THR A 68 8.66 -4.70 12.48
N THR A 69 8.23 -3.45 12.61
CA THR A 69 8.06 -2.76 13.88
C THR A 69 6.78 -1.92 13.83
N PRO A 70 5.61 -2.55 13.66
CA PRO A 70 4.34 -1.83 13.57
C PRO A 70 3.99 -1.23 14.94
N PRO A 71 3.19 -0.16 14.97
CA PRO A 71 2.55 0.29 16.21
C PRO A 71 1.61 -0.82 16.73
N SER A 72 1.25 -0.75 18.01
CA SER A 72 0.27 -1.65 18.63
C SER A 72 -1.17 -1.32 18.18
N ILE A 73 -1.43 -1.51 16.88
CA ILE A 73 -2.72 -1.30 16.22
C ILE A 73 -3.07 -2.60 15.50
N ASP A 74 -4.29 -3.09 15.73
CA ASP A 74 -4.81 -4.26 15.01
C ASP A 74 -5.33 -3.82 13.64
N PHE A 75 -4.69 -4.28 12.55
CA PHE A 75 -5.14 -4.01 11.20
C PHE A 75 -6.07 -5.11 10.70
N HIS A 76 -7.16 -4.72 10.06
CA HIS A 76 -8.17 -5.64 9.55
C HIS A 76 -8.08 -5.79 8.03
N THR A 77 -7.64 -4.72 7.37
CA THR A 77 -7.41 -4.69 5.93
C THR A 77 -6.00 -4.15 5.65
N ILE A 78 -5.29 -4.78 4.71
CA ILE A 78 -3.98 -4.30 4.24
C ILE A 78 -4.06 -4.05 2.75
N ILE A 79 -3.73 -2.82 2.33
CA ILE A 79 -3.56 -2.42 0.95
C ILE A 79 -2.06 -2.43 0.63
N LEU A 80 -1.68 -3.19 -0.39
CA LEU A 80 -0.31 -3.33 -0.86
C LEU A 80 -0.24 -2.95 -2.35
N ASP A 81 0.12 -1.70 -2.65
CA ASP A 81 0.25 -1.18 -4.02
C ASP A 81 1.68 -0.68 -4.35
N PRO A 82 2.69 -1.56 -4.36
CA PRO A 82 4.06 -1.17 -4.64
C PRO A 82 4.22 -0.69 -6.10
N PRO A 83 5.11 0.29 -6.36
CA PRO A 83 5.30 0.82 -7.71
C PRO A 83 5.80 -0.25 -8.70
N TYR A 84 5.17 -0.30 -9.89
CA TYR A 84 5.48 -1.25 -10.98
C TYR A 84 6.95 -1.20 -11.43
N ASN A 85 7.61 -0.05 -11.30
CA ASN A 85 8.98 0.18 -11.74
C ASN A 85 10.06 -0.44 -10.82
N LEU A 86 9.84 -1.66 -10.32
CA LEU A 86 10.84 -2.48 -9.61
C LEU A 86 12.16 -2.63 -10.38
N ARG A 87 12.14 -2.49 -11.72
CA ARG A 87 13.36 -2.54 -12.55
C ARG A 87 14.09 -1.18 -12.65
N LYS A 88 13.40 -0.05 -12.48
CA LYS A 88 13.99 1.31 -12.50
C LYS A 88 14.24 1.89 -11.09
N SER A 89 13.57 1.40 -10.05
CA SER A 89 13.89 1.71 -8.64
C SER A 89 15.25 1.16 -8.22
N ARG A 90 15.83 0.21 -8.99
CA ARG A 90 17.23 -0.24 -8.88
C ARG A 90 18.24 0.92 -8.82
N GLU A 91 17.97 2.02 -9.54
CA GLU A 91 18.86 3.19 -9.59
C GLU A 91 18.66 4.19 -8.43
N LYS A 92 17.45 4.29 -7.86
CA LYS A 92 17.20 5.15 -6.67
C LYS A 92 17.46 4.45 -5.33
N TYR A 93 17.47 3.12 -5.29
CA TYR A 93 17.56 2.31 -4.05
C TYR A 93 18.74 1.31 -4.03
N ASN A 94 19.89 1.71 -4.60
CA ASN A 94 21.17 0.99 -4.46
C ASN A 94 21.10 -0.54 -4.74
N GLY A 95 20.31 -0.97 -5.72
CA GLY A 95 20.34 -2.36 -6.23
C GLY A 95 19.85 -3.49 -5.30
N ARG A 96 19.28 -3.23 -4.11
CA ARG A 96 18.97 -4.28 -3.09
C ARG A 96 17.48 -4.63 -2.91
N TRP A 97 16.66 -4.70 -3.97
CA TRP A 97 15.20 -4.74 -3.77
C TRP A 97 14.42 -5.97 -4.25
N ILE A 98 15.05 -6.98 -4.88
CA ILE A 98 14.33 -8.23 -5.23
C ILE A 98 13.92 -9.03 -3.97
N GLY A 99 14.55 -8.77 -2.81
CA GLY A 99 14.20 -9.42 -1.55
C GLY A 99 13.20 -8.66 -0.67
N SER A 100 13.01 -7.35 -0.85
CA SER A 100 12.24 -6.56 0.14
C SER A 100 10.73 -6.80 0.05
N LEU A 101 10.17 -6.88 -1.16
CA LEU A 101 8.73 -7.13 -1.33
C LEU A 101 8.33 -8.52 -0.82
N THR A 102 9.15 -9.55 -1.06
CA THR A 102 8.93 -10.90 -0.51
C THR A 102 8.98 -10.89 1.01
N LYS A 103 9.93 -10.15 1.59
CA LYS A 103 10.01 -10.00 3.05
C LYS A 103 8.79 -9.27 3.61
N ILE A 104 8.35 -8.18 2.99
CA ILE A 104 7.13 -7.46 3.37
C ILE A 104 5.95 -8.43 3.39
N LYS A 105 5.74 -9.17 2.29
CA LYS A 105 4.65 -10.16 2.17
C LYS A 105 4.67 -11.22 3.27
N ASN A 106 5.85 -11.62 3.75
CA ASN A 106 5.97 -12.61 4.83
C ASN A 106 5.60 -12.03 6.21
N GLU A 107 5.68 -10.71 6.38
CA GLU A 107 5.32 -10.03 7.63
C GLU A 107 3.83 -9.65 7.67
N LEU A 108 3.19 -9.37 6.52
CA LEU A 108 1.79 -8.92 6.47
C LEU A 108 0.79 -9.80 7.22
N PRO A 109 0.84 -11.15 7.15
CA PRO A 109 -0.13 -11.99 7.86
C PRO A 109 -0.07 -11.83 9.38
N LYS A 110 1.06 -11.36 9.93
CA LYS A 110 1.24 -11.16 11.38
C LYS A 110 0.61 -9.85 11.89
N LEU A 111 0.24 -8.97 10.98
CA LEU A 111 -0.39 -7.68 11.27
C LEU A 111 -1.92 -7.77 11.30
N LEU A 112 -2.46 -8.91 10.86
CA LEU A 112 -3.87 -9.22 10.90
C LEU A 112 -4.18 -10.01 12.18
N PRO A 113 -5.37 -9.82 12.78
CA PRO A 113 -5.83 -10.61 13.92
C PRO A 113 -6.08 -12.08 13.58
#